data_AF-A0A6N9V443-F1
#
_entry.id   AF-A0A6N9V443-F1
#
_cell.length_a   1.000
_cell.length_b   1.000
_cell.length_c   1.000
_cell.angle_alpha   90.00
_cell.angle_beta   90.00
_cell.angle_gamma   90.00
#
_symmetry.space_group_name_H-M   'P 1'
#
loop_
_entity.id
_entity.type
_entity.pdbx_description
1 polymer ?
#
loop_
_entity_poly.entity_id
_entity_poly.type
_entity_poly.pdbx_seq_one_letter_code
_entity_poly.pdbx_strand_id
1 'polypeptide(L)' 'DVANQVTVHEVVGDVEGRVCVLVDDMIDTGGTICAAADALYAHGAEEVIVTATHGVLSGPAADRLKNSKVSEFVLTNTLP' A
#
# COMPACT_ATOMS: atom_id res chain seq x y z
N ASP A 1 21.27 5.14 9.38
CA ASP A 1 19.90 4.74 9.06
C ASP A 1 19.83 4.15 7.67
N VAL A 2 19.16 3.00 7.53
CA VAL A 2 18.93 2.37 6.22
C VAL A 2 17.56 2.86 5.74
N ALA A 3 17.53 3.58 4.63
CA ALA A 3 16.27 3.99 4.01
C ALA A 3 15.42 2.75 3.65
N ASN A 4 14.09 2.90 3.68
CA ASN A 4 13.12 1.88 3.24
C ASN A 4 12.88 0.69 4.19
N GLN A 5 12.89 0.91 5.52
CA GLN A 5 12.34 -0.04 6.50
C GLN A 5 10.94 0.38 6.95
N VAL A 6 10.08 -0.61 7.17
CA VAL A 6 8.69 -0.41 7.58
C VAL A 6 8.52 -0.82 9.04
N THR A 7 7.97 0.08 9.84
CA THR A 7 7.41 -0.24 11.16
C THR A 7 5.90 -0.04 11.05
N VAL A 8 5.10 -1.08 11.29
CA VAL A 8 3.65 -0.95 11.23
C VAL A 8 3.19 -0.16 12.46
N HIS A 9 2.59 1.00 12.23
CA HIS A 9 1.92 1.79 13.26
C HIS A 9 0.46 1.32 13.40
N GLU A 10 -0.12 1.48 14.59
CA GLU A 10 -1.54 1.16 14.82
C GLU A 10 -2.47 1.95 13.87
N VAL A 11 -3.57 1.32 13.47
CA VAL A 11 -4.63 1.96 12.70
C VAL A 11 -5.42 2.88 13.63
N VAL A 12 -5.40 4.18 13.36
CA VAL A 12 -6.23 5.16 14.08
C VAL A 12 -7.55 5.35 13.34
N GLY A 13 -8.63 4.78 13.89
CA GLY A 13 -9.98 4.86 13.32
C GLY A 13 -10.65 3.48 13.20
N ASP A 14 -11.91 3.47 12.78
CA ASP A 14 -12.68 2.25 12.53
C ASP A 14 -12.83 2.01 11.03
N VAL A 15 -12.41 0.82 10.60
CA VAL A 15 -12.38 0.39 9.20
C VAL A 15 -13.15 -0.90 8.96
N GLU A 16 -13.78 -1.47 10.00
CA GLU A 16 -14.48 -2.75 9.89
C GLU A 16 -15.63 -2.65 8.86
N GLY A 17 -15.63 -3.55 7.88
CA GLY A 17 -16.63 -3.60 6.81
C GLY A 17 -16.57 -2.41 5.85
N ARG A 18 -15.46 -1.67 5.77
CA ARG A 18 -15.31 -0.51 4.87
C ARG A 18 -14.36 -0.77 3.72
N VAL A 19 -14.67 -0.18 2.57
CA VAL A 19 -13.71 0.01 1.47
C VAL A 19 -12.75 1.13 1.86
N CYS A 20 -11.46 0.82 1.95
CA CYS A 20 -10.41 1.75 2.30
C CYS A 20 -9.61 2.15 1.06
N VAL A 21 -9.33 3.46 0.93
CA VAL A 21 -8.44 3.98 -0.10
C VAL A 21 -7.17 4.48 0.57
N LEU A 22 -6.06 3.77 0.33
CA LEU A 22 -4.73 4.21 0.72
C LEU A 22 -4.18 5.15 -0.35
N VAL A 23 -3.77 6.34 0.08
CA VAL A 23 -3.21 7.38 -0.79
C VAL A 23 -1.80 7.68 -0.35
N ASP A 24 -0.86 7.64 -1.30
CA ASP A 24 0.51 8.07 -1.08
C ASP A 24 0.99 8.96 -2.25
N ASP A 25 2.08 9.68 -2.09
CA ASP A 25 2.68 10.41 -3.20
C ASP A 25 3.38 9.44 -4.17
N MET A 26 4.04 8.40 -3.65
CA MET A 26 4.79 7.44 -4.46
C MET A 26 4.87 6.03 -3.86
N ILE A 27 5.09 5.04 -4.72
CA ILE A 27 5.40 3.66 -4.33
C ILE A 27 6.80 3.30 -4.86
N ASP A 28 7.77 3.13 -3.97
CA ASP A 28 9.13 2.69 -4.28
C ASP A 28 9.26 1.16 -4.21
N THR A 29 9.69 0.60 -3.07
CA THR A 29 9.87 -0.85 -2.92
C THR A 29 8.57 -1.62 -2.64
N GLY A 30 7.44 -0.92 -2.50
CA GLY A 30 6.14 -1.51 -2.12
C GLY A 30 6.02 -1.98 -0.66
N GLY A 31 7.08 -1.89 0.15
CA GLY A 31 7.06 -2.40 1.52
C GLY A 31 6.03 -1.71 2.41
N THR A 32 6.06 -0.38 2.45
CA THR A 32 5.20 0.42 3.33
C THR A 32 3.73 0.22 2.99
N ILE A 33 3.38 0.33 1.71
CA ILE A 33 2.00 0.31 1.27
C ILE A 33 1.35 -1.07 1.41
N CYS A 34 2.10 -2.16 1.17
CA CYS A 34 1.60 -3.52 1.40
C CYS A 34 1.38 -3.78 2.90
N ALA A 35 2.29 -3.33 3.76
CA ALA A 35 2.12 -3.50 5.20
C ALA A 35 0.94 -2.68 5.75
N ALA A 36 0.70 -1.48 5.21
CA ALA A 36 -0.47 -0.67 5.54
C ALA A 36 -1.77 -1.35 5.09
N ALA A 37 -1.80 -1.92 3.89
CA ALA A 37 -2.95 -2.68 3.40
C ALA A 37 -3.22 -3.92 4.28
N ASP A 38 -2.18 -4.68 4.63
CA ASP A 38 -2.31 -5.83 5.54
C ASP A 38 -2.86 -5.42 6.91
N ALA A 39 -2.42 -4.27 7.44
CA ALA A 39 -2.95 -3.73 8.68
C ALA A 39 -4.45 -3.40 8.56
N LEU A 40 -4.89 -2.75 7.47
CA LEU A 40 -6.31 -2.46 7.25
C LEU A 40 -7.16 -3.74 7.16
N TYR A 41 -6.70 -4.75 6.42
CA TYR A 41 -7.39 -6.04 6.35
C TYR A 41 -7.42 -6.76 7.71
N ALA A 42 -6.35 -6.67 8.50
CA ALA A 42 -6.32 -7.23 9.85
C ALA A 42 -7.32 -6.55 10.80
N HIS A 43 -7.72 -5.31 10.51
CA HIS A 43 -8.75 -4.56 11.24
C HIS A 43 -10.15 -4.67 10.60
N GLY A 44 -10.34 -5.59 9.66
CA GLY A 44 -11.65 -5.91 9.10
C GLY A 44 -12.10 -5.05 7.93
N ALA A 45 -11.19 -4.33 7.26
CA ALA A 45 -11.53 -3.66 6.00
C ALA A 45 -12.11 -4.67 4.98
N GLU A 46 -13.18 -4.27 4.30
CA GLU A 46 -13.83 -5.08 3.26
C GLU A 46 -12.93 -5.17 2.02
N GLU A 47 -12.35 -4.04 1.64
CA GLU A 47 -11.52 -3.88 0.45
C GLU A 47 -10.48 -2.79 0.68
N VAL A 48 -9.30 -2.93 0.07
CA VAL A 48 -8.25 -1.92 0.08
C VAL A 48 -7.84 -1.63 -1.36
N ILE A 49 -8.01 -0.36 -1.76
CA ILE A 49 -7.52 0.20 -3.01
C ILE A 49 -6.34 1.10 -2.67
N VAL A 50 -5.27 1.01 -3.46
CA VAL A 50 -4.08 1.84 -3.30
C VAL A 50 -3.97 2.78 -4.48
N THR A 51 -3.70 4.05 -4.21
CA THR A 51 -3.35 5.02 -5.24
C THR A 51 -2.11 5.80 -4.87
N ALA A 52 -1.28 6.08 -5.89
CA ALA A 52 -0.15 6.99 -5.75
C ALA A 52 0.13 7.75 -7.03
N THR A 53 0.77 8.90 -6.91
CA THR A 53 1.18 9.68 -8.09
C THR A 53 2.30 8.94 -8.81
N HIS A 54 3.40 8.65 -8.14
CA HIS A 54 4.60 8.09 -8.77
C HIS A 54 4.80 6.60 -8.46
N GLY A 55 4.71 5.75 -9.48
CA GLY A 55 5.14 4.35 -9.37
C GLY A 55 6.64 4.22 -9.64
N VAL A 56 7.50 4.38 -8.63
CA VAL A 56 8.94 4.11 -8.80
C VAL A 56 9.22 2.61 -8.92
N LEU A 57 8.45 1.79 -8.19
CA LEU A 57 8.38 0.33 -8.35
C LEU A 57 9.75 -0.36 -8.35
N SER A 58 10.66 0.05 -7.47
CA SER A 58 12.02 -0.49 -7.45
C SER A 58 12.12 -1.86 -6.77
N GLY A 59 13.16 -2.61 -7.16
CA GLY A 59 13.53 -3.88 -6.53
C GLY A 59 12.36 -4.88 -6.47
N PRO A 60 11.92 -5.30 -5.28
CA PRO A 60 10.89 -6.34 -5.13
C PRO A 60 9.46 -5.84 -5.31
N ALA A 61 9.24 -4.58 -5.71
CA ALA A 61 7.91 -3.98 -5.75
C ALA A 61 6.92 -4.78 -6.60
N ALA A 62 7.27 -5.16 -7.82
CA ALA A 62 6.38 -5.90 -8.72
C ALA A 62 5.89 -7.22 -8.08
N ASP A 63 6.80 -7.99 -7.48
CA ASP A 63 6.45 -9.24 -6.81
C ASP A 63 5.62 -9.00 -5.54
N ARG A 64 5.93 -7.97 -4.76
CA ARG A 64 5.17 -7.62 -3.54
C ARG A 64 3.74 -7.22 -3.86
N LEU A 65 3.56 -6.33 -4.84
CA LEU A 65 2.24 -5.83 -5.24
C LEU A 65 1.39 -6.98 -5.79
N LYS A 66 1.96 -7.82 -6.66
CA LYS A 66 1.30 -8.98 -7.25
C LYS A 66 0.84 -10.02 -6.21
N ASN A 67 1.63 -10.21 -5.14
CA ASN A 67 1.32 -11.17 -4.09
C ASN A 67 0.57 -10.54 -2.90
N SER A 68 0.25 -9.24 -2.95
CA SER A 68 -0.50 -8.56 -1.91
C SER A 68 -2.00 -8.87 -2.00
N LYS A 69 -2.75 -8.53 -0.93
CA LYS A 69 -4.21 -8.64 -0.89
C LYS A 69 -4.95 -7.43 -1.47
N VAL A 70 -4.22 -6.39 -1.87
CA VAL A 70 -4.80 -5.14 -2.40
C VAL A 70 -5.59 -5.45 -3.67
N SER A 71 -6.81 -4.92 -3.75
CA SER A 71 -7.71 -5.16 -4.89
C SER A 71 -7.22 -4.47 -6.16
N GLU A 72 -6.74 -3.23 -6.04
CA GLU A 72 -6.32 -2.43 -7.18
C GLU A 72 -5.21 -1.43 -6.79
N PHE A 73 -4.23 -1.28 -7.69
CA PHE A 73 -3.23 -0.23 -7.64
C PHE A 73 -3.48 0.76 -8.77
N VAL A 74 -3.81 2.01 -8.42
CA VAL A 74 -4.05 3.09 -9.37
C VAL A 74 -2.88 4.09 -9.32
N LEU A 75 -2.05 4.06 -10.37
CA LEU A 75 -0.87 4.91 -10.51
C LEU A 75 -1.02 5.85 -11.71
N THR A 76 -0.34 7.00 -11.67
CA THR A 76 -0.21 7.86 -12.85
C THR A 76 0.94 7.41 -13.73
N ASN A 77 1.00 7.95 -14.95
CA ASN A 77 2.06 7.73 -15.93
C ASN A 77 3.24 8.73 -15.79
N THR A 78 3.47 9.25 -14.58
CA THR A 78 4.58 10.18 -14.32
C THR A 78 5.96 9.53 -14.39
N LEU A 79 6.01 8.19 -14.33
CA LEU A 79 7.20 7.36 -14.54
C LEU A 79 6.84 6.26 -15.58
N PRO A 80 7.79 5.84 -16.43
CA PRO A 80 7.56 4.90 -17.53
C PRO A 80 7.45 3.44 -17.11
#